data_AF-A0A959NCN0-F1
#
_entry.id   AF-A0A959NCN0-F1
#
_cell.length_a   1.000
_cell.length_b   1.000
_cell.length_c   1.000
_cell.angle_alpha   90.00
_cell.angle_beta   90.00
_cell.angle_gamma   90.00
#
_symmetry.space_group_name_H-M   'P 1'
#
loop_
_entity.id
_entity.type
_entity.pdbx_description
1 polymer ?
#
loop_
_entity_poly.entity_id
_entity_poly.type
_entity_poly.pdbx_seq_one_letter_code
_entity_poly.pdbx_strand_id
1 'polypeptide(L)' 'ITIDLSYDIRWIGKNIKIFNIQGQLVKNVIVSSRIQEIDISHLQPGMYFLAAKKDDGESMRQRFIKL' A
#
# COMPACT_ATOMS: atom_id res chain seq x y z
N ILE A 1 -0.91 9.18 2.06
CA ILE A 1 0.15 8.86 1.08
C ILE A 1 -0.52 8.62 -0.27
N THR A 2 0.14 9.01 -1.36
CA THR A 2 -0.38 8.85 -2.73
C THR A 2 0.52 7.91 -3.49
N ILE A 3 -0.08 6.96 -4.21
CA ILE A 3 0.61 5.94 -5.00
C ILE A 3 0.12 6.04 -6.44
N ASP A 4 1.04 6.22 -7.38
CA ASP A 4 0.73 6.19 -8.80
C ASP A 4 0.90 4.76 -9.35
N LEU A 5 -0.20 4.18 -9.78
CA LEU A 5 -0.33 2.84 -10.36
C LEU A 5 -0.70 2.91 -11.84
N SER A 6 -0.60 4.08 -12.47
CA SER A 6 -1.00 4.31 -13.86
C SER A 6 -0.23 3.47 -14.87
N TYR A 7 0.96 3.00 -14.50
CA TYR A 7 1.79 2.14 -15.33
C TYR A 7 1.20 0.73 -15.55
N ASP A 8 0.40 0.22 -14.60
CA ASP A 8 -0.24 -1.09 -14.75
C ASP A 8 -1.66 -1.10 -14.15
N ILE A 9 -2.67 -1.04 -15.01
CA ILE A 9 -4.08 -1.02 -14.60
C ILE A 9 -4.53 -2.31 -13.90
N ARG A 10 -3.78 -3.41 -13.99
CA ARG A 10 -4.10 -4.69 -13.33
C ARG A 10 -3.98 -4.62 -11.81
N TRP A 11 -3.48 -3.50 -11.28
CA TRP A 11 -3.54 -3.20 -9.85
C TRP A 11 -4.96 -2.90 -9.36
N ILE A 12 -5.87 -2.42 -10.21
CA ILE A 12 -7.26 -2.14 -9.81
C ILE A 12 -7.93 -3.43 -9.29
N GLY A 13 -8.59 -3.35 -8.15
CA GLY A 13 -9.21 -4.48 -7.45
C GLY A 13 -8.24 -5.31 -6.60
N LYS A 14 -6.92 -5.05 -6.66
CA LYS A 14 -5.93 -5.72 -5.80
C LYS A 14 -5.86 -5.06 -4.43
N ASN A 15 -5.32 -5.81 -3.47
CA ASN A 15 -5.15 -5.34 -2.10
C ASN A 15 -3.73 -4.80 -1.89
N ILE A 16 -3.67 -3.59 -1.37
CA ILE A 16 -2.49 -2.99 -0.75
C ILE A 16 -2.58 -3.24 0.76
N LYS A 17 -1.56 -3.87 1.31
CA LYS A 17 -1.40 -4.13 2.75
C LYS A 17 -0.30 -3.22 3.31
N ILE A 18 -0.56 -2.60 4.46
CA ILE A 18 0.41 -1.79 5.19
C ILE A 18 0.73 -2.47 6.51
N PHE A 19 2.02 -2.62 6.79
CA PHE A 19 2.55 -3.23 7.99
C PHE A 19 3.40 -2.23 8.77
N ASN A 20 3.37 -2.31 10.11
CA ASN A 20 4.36 -1.60 10.94
C ASN A 20 5.71 -2.33 10.94
N ILE A 21 6.71 -1.78 11.65
CA ILE A 21 8.06 -2.35 11.70
C ILE A 21 8.12 -3.73 12.38
N GLN A 22 7.15 -4.06 13.22
CA GLN A 22 6.98 -5.38 13.85
C GLN A 22 6.32 -6.40 12.91
N GLY A 23 5.95 -6.00 11.68
CA GLY A 23 5.28 -6.87 10.70
C GLY A 23 3.78 -7.05 10.94
N GLN A 24 3.18 -6.29 11.85
CA GLN A 24 1.73 -6.35 12.09
C GLN A 24 0.99 -5.61 10.99
N LEU A 25 -0.07 -6.22 10.45
CA LEU A 25 -0.95 -5.60 9.46
C LEU A 25 -1.77 -4.49 10.13
N VAL A 26 -1.52 -3.24 9.75
CA VAL A 26 -2.22 -2.06 10.31
C VAL A 26 -3.28 -1.51 9.37
N LYS A 27 -3.17 -1.77 8.05
CA LYS A 27 -4.17 -1.34 7.08
C LYS A 27 -4.24 -2.28 5.88
N ASN A 28 -5.43 -2.48 5.35
CA ASN A 28 -5.67 -3.17 4.09
C ASN A 28 -6.60 -2.31 3.21
N VAL A 29 -6.23 -2.07 1.97
CA VAL A 29 -6.94 -1.17 1.05
C VAL A 29 -7.09 -1.83 -0.31
N ILE A 30 -8.31 -1.84 -0.85
CA ILE A 30 -8.54 -2.23 -2.24
C ILE A 30 -8.17 -1.05 -3.13
N VAL A 31 -7.33 -1.30 -4.13
CA VAL A 31 -6.99 -0.31 -5.15
C VAL A 31 -8.24 -0.04 -6.00
N SER A 32 -8.73 1.19 -5.96
CA SER A 32 -9.92 1.62 -6.70
C SER A 32 -9.61 2.64 -7.80
N SER A 33 -8.39 3.21 -7.82
CA SER A 33 -7.98 4.23 -8.77
C SER A 33 -6.53 4.06 -9.22
N ARG A 34 -6.19 4.66 -10.36
CA ARG A 34 -4.80 4.70 -10.88
C ARG A 34 -3.90 5.55 -9.98
N ILE A 35 -4.42 6.67 -9.49
CA ILE A 35 -3.81 7.46 -8.43
C ILE A 35 -4.51 7.10 -7.13
N GLN A 36 -3.91 6.21 -6.35
CA GLN A 36 -4.49 5.71 -5.11
C GLN A 36 -4.04 6.59 -3.94
N GLU A 37 -5.00 7.25 -3.31
CA GLU A 37 -4.78 7.93 -2.04
C GLU A 37 -5.11 6.97 -0.89
N ILE A 38 -4.22 6.93 0.09
CA ILE A 38 -4.40 6.15 1.31
C ILE A 38 -4.24 7.09 2.50
N ASP A 39 -5.33 7.26 3.23
CA ASP A 39 -5.31 7.98 4.51
C ASP A 39 -4.46 7.20 5.53
N ILE A 40 -3.48 7.87 6.12
CA ILE A 40 -2.58 7.34 7.15
C ILE A 40 -2.52 8.25 8.38
N SER A 41 -3.50 9.16 8.51
CA SER A 41 -3.56 10.15 9.61
C SER A 41 -3.63 9.49 10.99
N HIS A 42 -4.31 8.35 11.10
CA HIS A 42 -4.46 7.58 12.33
C HIS A 42 -3.26 6.69 12.67
N LEU A 43 -2.24 6.60 11.80
CA LEU A 43 -1.03 5.84 12.08
C LEU A 43 -0.10 6.65 12.98
N GLN A 44 0.43 5.99 14.01
CA GLN A 44 1.47 6.58 14.86
C GLN A 44 2.73 6.88 14.04
N PRO A 45 3.53 7.89 14.41
CA PRO A 45 4.82 8.13 13.80
C PRO A 45 5.70 6.88 13.82
N GLY A 46 6.39 6.59 12.72
CA GLY A 46 7.20 5.39 12.60
C GLY A 46 7.40 4.90 11.17
N MET A 47 8.12 3.78 11.04
CA MET A 47 8.39 3.13 9.76
C MET A 47 7.31 2.11 9.42
N TYR A 48 6.88 2.12 8.16
CA TYR A 48 5.86 1.22 7.64
C TYR A 48 6.29 0.62 6.30
N PHE A 49 5.74 -0.56 6.01
CA PHE A 49 5.94 -1.28 4.78
C PHE A 49 4.60 -1.46 4.07
N LEU A 50 4.57 -1.07 2.80
CA LEU A 50 3.48 -1.33 1.89
C LEU A 50 3.82 -2.55 1.04
N ALA A 51 2.87 -3.47 0.89
CA ALA A 51 2.99 -4.62 0.02
C ALA A 51 1.70 -4.88 -0.76
N ALA A 52 1.81 -5.19 -2.04
CA ALA A 52 0.72 -5.65 -2.88
C ALA A 52 1.19 -6.78 -3.79
N LYS A 53 0.28 -7.67 -4.17
CA LYS A 53 0.57 -8.80 -5.06
C LYS A 53 -0.57 -8.96 -6.07
N LYS A 54 -0.21 -9.12 -7.35
CA LYS A 54 -1.14 -9.45 -8.44
C LYS A 54 -1.29 -10.97 -8.57
N ASP A 55 -2.30 -11.40 -9.30
CA ASP A 55 -2.59 -12.83 -9.49
C ASP A 55 -1.52 -13.52 -10.34
N ASP A 56 -0.85 -12.78 -11.22
CA ASP A 56 0.26 -13.24 -12.06
C ASP A 56 1.59 -13.42 -11.29
N GLY A 57 1.57 -13.16 -9.98
CA GLY A 57 2.71 -13.34 -9.10
C GLY A 57 3.59 -12.11 -8.93
N GLU A 58 3.41 -11.06 -9.74
CA GLU A 58 4.16 -9.82 -9.58
C GLU A 58 3.78 -9.11 -8.27
N SER A 59 4.77 -8.52 -7.61
CA SER A 59 4.59 -7.89 -6.29
C SER A 59 5.22 -6.51 -6.24
N MET A 60 4.56 -5.62 -5.50
CA MET A 60 5.07 -4.29 -5.18
C MET A 60 5.36 -4.24 -3.70
N ARG A 61 6.54 -3.72 -3.32
CA ARG A 61 6.90 -3.43 -1.93
C ARG A 61 7.54 -2.05 -1.84
N GLN A 62 7.10 -1.25 -0.88
CA GLN A 62 7.65 0.08 -0.63
C GLN A 62 7.74 0.32 0.88
N ARG A 63 8.72 1.12 1.32
CA ARG A 63 8.78 1.60 2.71
C ARG A 63 8.47 3.09 2.76
N PHE A 64 7.88 3.54 3.86
CA PHE A 64 7.73 4.96 4.15
C PHE A 64 7.85 5.23 5.64
N ILE A 65 8.12 6.49 5.99
CA ILE A 65 8.14 6.97 7.37
C ILE A 65 6.96 7.91 7.53
N LYS A 66 6.08 7.61 8.49
CA LYS A 66 5.09 8.58 8.97
C LYS A 66 5.78 9.45 10.01
N LEU A 67 5.82 10.76 9.74
CA LEU A 67 6.29 11.77 10.68
C LEU A 67 5.18 12.15 11.67
#